data_AF-A0AAV7V3T6-F1
#
_entry.id   AF-A0AAV7V3T6-F1
#
_cell.length_a   1.000
_cell.length_b   1.000
_cell.length_c   1.000
_cell.angle_alpha   90.00
_cell.angle_beta   90.00
_cell.angle_gamma   90.00
#
_symmetry.space_group_name_H-M   'P 1'
#
loop_
_entity.id
_entity.type
_entity.pdbx_description
1 polymer ?
#
loop_
_entity_poly.entity_id
_entity_poly.type
_entity_poly.pdbx_seq_one_letter_code
_entity_poly.pdbx_strand_id
1 'polypeptide(L)'
;MDLKISDLSTASASIRTDIACFCEKVTELDKRLTTVEKHVAMLPEHDAELRTLRAKITDLEDRSRRDNVHFFGIPEHKEGTDIKAFLKSLLPKLTGLDFSPPLEFQRGHRVGPLHKAPSGRPRPIIACFLHHDQARLVISTAQSQGPYSLEGHEVRVAADYSRITNKRLKAFLAFRPQLWKLDIKFGLFKPARMWITYNEKCSSDGVAVRLQPCPLDWLYNGIKCYYFSKESEDWDQSQLFCSSYNASLALINSQRELVRL
;
A
#
# COMPACT_ATOMS: atom_id res chain seq x y z
N MET A 1 -40.14 -60.16 37.80
CA MET A 1 -40.04 -58.83 37.15
C MET A 1 -38.99 -57.95 37.84
N ASP A 2 -38.63 -58.27 39.08
CA ASP A 2 -37.80 -57.44 39.96
C ASP A 2 -36.32 -57.36 39.56
N LEU A 3 -35.74 -58.44 39.00
CA LEU A 3 -34.35 -58.43 38.49
C LEU A 3 -34.14 -57.42 37.34
N LYS A 4 -35.15 -57.26 36.46
CA LYS A 4 -35.08 -56.27 35.37
C LYS A 4 -35.21 -54.84 35.87
N ILE A 5 -35.88 -54.63 37.00
CA ILE A 5 -36.07 -53.31 37.62
C ILE A 5 -34.79 -52.87 38.35
N SER A 6 -34.07 -53.79 39.01
CA SER A 6 -32.77 -53.49 39.62
C SER A 6 -31.70 -53.13 38.57
N ASP A 7 -31.66 -53.84 37.46
CA ASP A 7 -30.71 -53.57 36.37
C ASP A 7 -30.98 -52.20 35.73
N LEU A 8 -32.25 -51.84 35.54
CA LEU A 8 -32.66 -50.51 35.07
C LEU A 8 -32.25 -49.41 36.07
N SER A 9 -32.38 -49.67 37.36
CA SER A 9 -32.00 -48.73 38.43
C SER A 9 -30.49 -48.45 38.41
N THR A 10 -29.67 -49.48 38.31
CA THR A 10 -28.20 -49.36 38.20
C THR A 10 -27.79 -48.61 36.94
N ALA A 11 -28.39 -48.92 35.78
CA ALA A 11 -28.13 -48.20 34.54
C ALA A 11 -28.51 -46.71 34.65
N SER A 12 -29.65 -46.39 35.27
CA SER A 12 -30.07 -45.00 35.49
C SER A 12 -29.13 -44.22 36.42
N ALA A 13 -28.50 -44.89 37.39
CA ALA A 13 -27.50 -44.29 38.26
C ALA A 13 -26.20 -43.98 37.50
N SER A 14 -25.73 -44.91 36.67
CA SER A 14 -24.55 -44.70 35.79
C SER A 14 -24.77 -43.55 34.81
N ILE A 15 -25.96 -43.46 34.19
CA ILE A 15 -26.28 -42.36 33.27
C ILE A 15 -26.25 -41.02 34.01
N ARG A 16 -26.75 -40.95 35.26
CA ARG A 16 -26.69 -39.71 36.06
C ARG A 16 -25.25 -39.28 36.36
N THR A 17 -24.35 -40.20 36.66
CA THR A 17 -22.93 -39.86 36.90
C THR A 17 -22.24 -39.38 35.63
N ASP A 18 -22.52 -40.02 34.50
CA ASP A 18 -21.98 -39.60 33.21
C ASP A 18 -22.48 -38.20 32.83
N ILE A 19 -23.78 -37.94 33.00
CA ILE A 19 -24.37 -36.60 32.79
C ILE A 19 -23.68 -35.55 33.67
N ALA A 20 -23.45 -35.84 34.96
CA ALA A 20 -22.75 -34.91 35.85
C ALA A 20 -21.32 -34.61 35.35
N CYS A 21 -20.57 -35.64 34.94
CA CYS A 21 -19.23 -35.49 34.36
C CYS A 21 -19.25 -34.68 33.05
N PHE A 22 -20.23 -34.93 32.18
CA PHE A 22 -20.39 -34.16 30.94
C PHE A 22 -20.73 -32.69 31.23
N CYS A 23 -21.59 -32.41 32.21
CA CYS A 23 -21.91 -31.04 32.62
C CYS A 23 -20.66 -30.27 33.05
N GLU A 24 -19.78 -30.87 33.87
CA GLU A 24 -18.52 -30.24 34.26
C GLU A 24 -17.65 -29.90 33.05
N LYS A 25 -17.48 -30.84 32.12
CA LYS A 25 -16.72 -30.59 30.87
C LYS A 25 -17.34 -29.50 30.02
N VAL A 26 -18.68 -29.44 29.92
CA VAL A 26 -19.38 -28.38 29.19
C VAL A 26 -19.12 -27.01 29.83
N THR A 27 -19.15 -26.90 31.16
CA THR A 27 -18.82 -25.64 31.84
C THR A 27 -17.38 -25.20 31.63
N GLU A 28 -16.43 -26.14 31.57
CA GLU A 28 -15.03 -25.84 31.27
C GLU A 28 -14.84 -25.41 29.82
N LEU A 29 -15.52 -26.06 28.88
CA LEU A 29 -15.52 -25.64 27.48
C LEU A 29 -16.13 -24.24 27.30
N ASP A 30 -17.20 -23.92 28.02
CA ASP A 30 -17.84 -22.60 27.97
C ASP A 30 -16.88 -21.51 28.48
N LYS A 31 -16.19 -21.74 29.61
CA LYS A 31 -15.13 -20.84 30.11
C LYS A 31 -14.02 -20.63 29.08
N ARG A 32 -13.56 -21.70 28.42
CA ARG A 32 -12.55 -21.60 27.36
C ARG A 32 -13.07 -20.86 26.15
N LEU A 33 -14.33 -21.07 25.77
CA LEU A 33 -14.99 -20.38 24.66
C LEU A 33 -15.08 -18.88 24.93
N THR A 34 -15.57 -18.46 26.10
CA THR A 34 -15.61 -17.03 26.45
C THR A 34 -14.22 -16.38 26.43
N THR A 35 -13.17 -17.13 26.78
CA THR A 35 -11.78 -16.65 26.70
C THR A 35 -11.34 -16.46 25.26
N VAL A 36 -11.62 -17.43 24.38
CA VAL A 36 -11.30 -17.33 22.94
C VAL A 36 -12.08 -16.18 22.30
N GLU A 37 -13.37 -16.05 22.58
CA GLU A 37 -14.22 -14.96 22.07
C GLU A 37 -13.67 -13.58 22.44
N LYS A 38 -13.20 -13.41 23.68
CA LYS A 38 -12.52 -12.18 24.11
C LYS A 38 -11.27 -11.90 23.28
N HIS A 39 -10.41 -12.88 23.06
CA HIS A 39 -9.19 -12.69 22.25
C HIS A 39 -9.53 -12.36 20.78
N VAL A 40 -10.54 -13.03 20.22
CA VAL A 40 -11.03 -12.76 18.86
C VAL A 40 -11.58 -11.35 18.74
N ALA A 41 -12.29 -10.85 19.75
CA ALA A 41 -12.80 -9.49 19.79
C ALA A 41 -11.69 -8.42 19.79
N MET A 42 -10.49 -8.74 20.30
CA MET A 42 -9.34 -7.82 20.31
C MET A 42 -8.54 -7.83 18.98
N LEU A 43 -8.72 -8.82 18.10
CA LEU A 43 -7.97 -8.93 16.85
C LEU A 43 -8.05 -7.68 15.95
N PRO A 44 -9.22 -7.04 15.74
CA PRO A 44 -9.31 -5.85 14.88
C PRO A 44 -8.51 -4.66 15.41
N GLU A 45 -8.42 -4.52 16.73
CA GLU A 45 -7.66 -3.46 17.40
C GLU A 45 -6.15 -3.68 17.23
N HIS A 46 -5.67 -4.88 17.54
CA HIS A 46 -4.26 -5.25 17.30
C HIS A 46 -3.88 -5.11 15.82
N ASP A 47 -4.76 -5.50 14.89
CA ASP A 47 -4.55 -5.30 13.46
C ASP A 47 -4.45 -3.82 13.08
N ALA A 48 -5.25 -2.95 13.71
CA ALA A 48 -5.16 -1.50 13.50
C ALA A 48 -3.84 -0.92 14.03
N GLU A 49 -3.40 -1.39 15.20
CA GLU A 49 -2.11 -1.01 15.77
C GLU A 49 -0.94 -1.48 14.89
N LEU A 50 -0.95 -2.74 14.44
CA LEU A 50 0.06 -3.29 13.54
C LEU A 50 0.13 -2.51 12.22
N ARG A 51 -1.01 -2.10 11.66
CA ARG A 51 -1.03 -1.21 10.48
C ARG A 51 -0.35 0.13 10.75
N THR A 52 -0.64 0.72 11.91
CA THR A 52 -0.08 2.00 12.34
C THR A 52 1.43 1.92 12.56
N LEU A 53 1.89 0.90 13.27
CA LEU A 53 3.31 0.67 13.55
C LEU A 53 4.08 0.39 12.25
N ARG A 54 3.54 -0.44 11.35
CA ARG A 54 4.15 -0.66 10.02
C ARG A 54 4.29 0.63 9.23
N ALA A 55 3.28 1.51 9.27
CA ALA A 55 3.34 2.80 8.61
C ALA A 55 4.43 3.71 9.20
N LYS A 56 4.52 3.78 10.54
CA LYS A 56 5.56 4.55 11.24
C LYS A 56 6.96 4.03 10.92
N ILE A 57 7.17 2.72 10.97
CA ILE A 57 8.47 2.10 10.63
C ILE A 57 8.86 2.42 9.18
N THR A 58 7.91 2.32 8.25
CA THR A 58 8.15 2.64 6.83
C THR A 58 8.58 4.11 6.66
N ASP A 59 7.89 5.04 7.33
CA ASP A 59 8.22 6.46 7.28
C ASP A 59 9.59 6.77 7.90
N LEU A 60 9.92 6.16 9.04
CA LEU A 60 11.24 6.31 9.67
C LEU A 60 12.37 5.75 8.78
N GLU A 61 12.16 4.57 8.19
CA GLU A 61 13.12 3.95 7.26
C GLU A 61 13.35 4.84 6.04
N ASP A 62 12.28 5.35 5.42
CA ASP A 62 12.38 6.24 4.26
C ASP A 62 13.04 7.59 4.59
N ARG A 63 12.76 8.16 5.77
CA ARG A 63 13.44 9.39 6.24
C ARG A 63 14.92 9.17 6.45
N SER A 64 15.29 8.05 7.06
CA SER A 64 16.69 7.69 7.29
C SER A 64 17.46 7.44 5.98
N ARG A 65 16.78 7.04 4.89
CA ARG A 65 17.38 6.79 3.57
C ARG A 65 17.27 7.95 2.60
N ARG A 66 16.67 9.07 3.01
CA ARG A 66 16.31 10.18 2.13
C ARG A 66 17.50 10.79 1.38
N ASP A 67 18.68 10.73 1.97
CA ASP A 67 19.92 11.27 1.39
C ASP A 67 20.76 10.20 0.67
N ASN A 68 20.30 8.94 0.69
CA ASN A 68 20.91 7.86 -0.06
C ASN A 68 20.39 7.85 -1.50
N VAL A 69 21.33 7.73 -2.45
CA VAL A 69 21.04 7.60 -3.88
C VAL A 69 21.68 6.32 -4.40
N HIS A 70 20.91 5.54 -5.15
CA HIS A 70 21.38 4.36 -5.87
C HIS A 70 21.82 4.71 -7.29
N PHE A 71 22.97 4.18 -7.65
CA PHE A 71 23.53 4.20 -8.99
C PHE A 71 23.64 2.77 -9.51
N PHE A 72 22.92 2.47 -10.57
CA PHE A 72 22.91 1.16 -11.22
C PHE A 72 23.65 1.21 -12.54
N GLY A 73 24.27 0.10 -12.93
CA GLY A 73 24.87 -0.07 -14.26
C GLY A 73 26.27 0.48 -14.41
N ILE A 74 26.89 1.00 -13.35
CA ILE A 74 28.30 1.39 -13.36
C ILE A 74 29.15 0.11 -13.39
N PRO A 75 30.05 -0.11 -14.37
CA PRO A 75 30.91 -1.29 -14.44
C PRO A 75 31.73 -1.48 -13.16
N GLU A 76 31.95 -2.72 -12.71
CA GLU A 76 32.76 -2.99 -11.52
C GLU A 76 34.18 -2.43 -11.69
N HIS A 77 34.77 -1.94 -10.60
CA HIS A 77 36.12 -1.34 -10.54
C HIS A 77 36.30 -0.02 -11.30
N LYS A 78 35.30 0.46 -12.05
CA LYS A 78 35.37 1.74 -12.76
C LYS A 78 35.48 2.94 -11.81
N GLU A 79 34.94 2.79 -10.60
CA GLU A 79 35.02 3.75 -9.52
C GLU A 79 36.45 3.96 -8.98
N GLY A 80 37.37 3.04 -9.26
CA GLY A 80 38.70 3.03 -8.66
C GLY A 80 38.66 2.78 -7.15
N THR A 81 39.55 3.44 -6.40
CA THR A 81 39.68 3.30 -4.96
C THR A 81 38.75 4.23 -4.16
N ASP A 82 38.39 5.38 -4.73
CA ASP A 82 37.51 6.37 -4.09
C ASP A 82 36.25 6.63 -4.90
N ILE A 83 35.16 5.96 -4.48
CA ILE A 83 33.82 6.12 -5.04
C ILE A 83 33.35 7.58 -4.95
N LYS A 84 33.69 8.33 -3.90
CA LYS A 84 33.23 9.72 -3.74
C LYS A 84 33.88 10.60 -4.80
N ALA A 85 35.20 10.51 -4.97
CA ALA A 85 35.91 11.24 -6.01
C ALA A 85 35.40 10.89 -7.41
N PHE A 86 35.18 9.59 -7.67
CA PHE A 86 34.58 9.13 -8.92
C PHE A 86 33.20 9.76 -9.17
N LEU A 87 32.29 9.72 -8.20
CA LEU A 87 30.95 10.30 -8.32
C LEU A 87 30.99 11.82 -8.53
N LYS A 88 31.90 12.54 -7.87
CA LYS A 88 32.12 13.99 -8.12
C LYS A 88 32.51 14.26 -9.58
N SER A 89 33.26 13.37 -10.21
CA SER A 89 33.67 13.51 -11.62
C SER A 89 32.59 13.05 -12.62
N LEU A 90 31.76 12.07 -12.24
CA LEU A 90 30.74 11.48 -13.10
C LEU A 90 29.47 12.30 -13.13
N LEU A 91 29.00 12.78 -11.97
CA LEU A 91 27.69 13.42 -11.84
C LEU A 91 27.53 14.67 -12.73
N PRO A 92 28.51 15.58 -12.83
CA PRO A 92 28.41 16.71 -13.77
C PRO A 92 28.23 16.26 -15.23
N LYS A 93 28.90 15.18 -15.64
CA LYS A 93 28.78 14.62 -17.00
C LYS A 93 27.44 13.93 -17.22
N LEU A 94 26.92 13.29 -16.18
CA LEU A 94 25.66 12.56 -16.21
C LEU A 94 24.47 13.51 -16.26
N THR A 95 24.48 14.59 -15.46
CA THR A 95 23.35 15.51 -15.32
C THR A 95 23.47 16.77 -16.18
N GLY A 96 24.67 17.07 -16.68
CA GLY A 96 24.97 18.35 -17.35
C GLY A 96 24.92 19.55 -16.40
N LEU A 97 24.96 19.32 -15.08
CA LEU A 97 24.90 20.37 -14.07
C LEU A 97 26.29 20.73 -13.58
N ASP A 98 26.47 22.02 -13.33
CA ASP A 98 27.58 22.50 -12.51
C ASP A 98 27.13 22.56 -11.04
N PHE A 99 27.93 22.00 -10.13
CA PHE A 99 27.59 21.90 -8.72
C PHE A 99 28.42 22.90 -7.92
N SER A 100 27.76 23.98 -7.48
CA SER A 100 28.29 24.98 -6.56
C SER A 100 27.31 25.14 -5.38
N PRO A 101 27.70 24.80 -4.14
CA PRO A 101 29.00 24.25 -3.72
C PRO A 101 29.26 22.84 -4.28
N PRO A 102 30.52 22.36 -4.24
CA PRO A 102 30.86 21.03 -4.71
C PRO A 102 30.04 19.93 -4.04
N LEU A 103 29.86 18.82 -4.75
CA LEU A 103 29.18 17.66 -4.19
C LEU A 103 29.97 17.07 -3.01
N GLU A 104 29.26 16.80 -1.92
CA GLU A 104 29.82 16.16 -0.72
C GLU A 104 29.02 14.93 -0.33
N PHE A 105 29.74 13.91 0.12
CA PHE A 105 29.19 12.60 0.43
C PHE A 105 29.65 12.17 1.81
N GLN A 106 28.72 11.73 2.65
CA GLN A 106 29.03 11.10 3.93
C GLN A 106 29.69 9.73 3.71
N ARG A 107 29.16 8.94 2.77
CA ARG A 107 29.65 7.59 2.43
C ARG A 107 29.27 7.19 1.01
N GLY A 108 30.04 6.27 0.42
CA GLY A 108 29.74 5.65 -0.87
C GLY A 108 30.32 4.25 -0.96
N HIS A 109 29.53 3.25 -1.36
CA HIS A 109 29.98 1.86 -1.45
C HIS A 109 29.12 1.03 -2.42
N ARG A 110 29.69 -0.07 -2.92
CA ARG A 110 28.95 -1.12 -3.67
C ARG A 110 28.11 -1.94 -2.71
N VAL A 111 26.91 -2.33 -3.15
CA VAL A 111 25.95 -3.09 -2.33
C VAL A 111 25.78 -4.50 -2.86
N GLY A 112 25.82 -5.47 -1.95
CA GLY A 112 25.58 -6.88 -2.23
C GLY A 112 26.86 -7.68 -2.57
N PRO A 113 26.70 -9.01 -2.68
CA PRO A 113 27.81 -9.92 -2.95
C PRO A 113 28.33 -9.76 -4.37
N LEU A 114 29.65 -9.91 -4.55
CA LEU A 114 30.26 -9.89 -5.87
C LEU A 114 29.70 -11.03 -6.73
N HIS A 115 29.32 -10.74 -7.97
CA HIS A 115 28.88 -11.76 -8.90
C HIS A 115 30.05 -12.67 -9.30
N LYS A 116 29.84 -13.98 -9.21
CA LYS A 116 30.86 -14.99 -9.59
C LYS A 116 31.10 -15.06 -11.10
N ALA A 117 30.08 -14.72 -11.89
CA ALA A 117 30.15 -14.75 -13.35
C ALA A 117 30.62 -13.39 -13.89
N PRO A 118 31.54 -13.34 -14.88
CA PRO A 118 31.97 -12.10 -15.53
C PRO A 118 30.85 -11.34 -16.24
N SER A 119 29.80 -12.04 -16.65
CA SER A 119 28.61 -11.47 -17.31
C SER A 119 27.51 -11.03 -16.32
N GLY A 120 27.81 -11.04 -15.02
CA GLY A 120 26.87 -10.60 -13.99
C GLY A 120 26.55 -9.11 -14.11
N ARG A 121 25.32 -8.72 -13.78
CA ARG A 121 24.95 -7.30 -13.71
C ARG A 121 25.83 -6.62 -12.65
N PRO A 122 26.46 -5.46 -12.94
CA PRO A 122 27.28 -4.77 -11.95
C PRO A 122 26.48 -4.43 -10.70
N ARG A 123 27.12 -4.55 -9.52
CA ARG A 123 26.46 -4.24 -8.25
C ARG A 123 26.08 -2.77 -8.18
N PRO A 124 24.95 -2.42 -7.55
CA PRO A 124 24.61 -1.01 -7.34
C PRO A 124 25.65 -0.33 -6.44
N ILE A 125 25.90 0.95 -6.68
CA ILE A 125 26.55 1.83 -5.70
C ILE A 125 25.45 2.58 -4.95
N ILE A 126 25.53 2.62 -3.61
CA ILE A 126 24.78 3.58 -2.80
C ILE A 126 25.75 4.66 -2.33
N ALA A 127 25.39 5.92 -2.54
CA ALA A 127 26.06 7.05 -1.92
C ALA A 127 25.09 7.88 -1.08
N CYS A 128 25.51 8.25 0.13
CA CYS A 128 24.78 9.16 1.01
C CYS A 128 25.34 10.57 0.81
N PHE A 129 24.51 11.47 0.31
CA PHE A 129 24.85 12.88 0.12
C PHE A 129 24.88 13.59 1.47
N LEU A 130 25.74 14.60 1.61
CA LEU A 130 25.72 15.46 2.79
C LEU A 130 24.52 16.41 2.76
N HIS A 131 24.12 16.86 1.57
CA HIS A 131 23.03 17.82 1.37
C HIS A 131 21.86 17.19 0.64
N HIS A 132 20.70 17.19 1.30
CA HIS A 132 19.45 16.63 0.78
C HIS A 132 19.07 17.21 -0.60
N ASP A 133 19.22 18.52 -0.78
CA ASP A 133 18.82 19.21 -2.00
C ASP A 133 19.64 18.78 -3.22
N GLN A 134 20.95 18.52 -3.03
CA GLN A 134 21.81 18.00 -4.08
C GLN A 134 21.41 16.58 -4.49
N ALA A 135 21.10 15.70 -3.51
CA ALA A 135 20.58 14.36 -3.81
C ALA A 135 19.28 14.42 -4.62
N ARG A 136 18.35 15.28 -4.19
CA ARG A 136 17.05 15.47 -4.86
C ARG A 136 17.23 15.96 -6.29
N LEU A 137 18.11 16.95 -6.50
CA LEU A 137 18.42 17.52 -7.81
C LEU A 137 19.03 16.48 -8.75
N VAL A 138 20.02 15.71 -8.28
CA VAL A 138 20.65 14.63 -9.05
C VAL A 138 19.60 13.60 -9.48
N ILE A 139 18.73 13.17 -8.56
CA ILE A 139 17.67 12.20 -8.87
C ILE A 139 16.69 12.76 -9.91
N SER A 140 16.19 13.99 -9.72
CA SER A 140 15.20 14.55 -10.65
C SER A 140 15.76 14.76 -12.04
N THR A 141 17.00 15.24 -12.16
CA THR A 141 17.63 15.54 -13.45
C THR A 141 17.99 14.27 -14.19
N ALA A 142 18.56 13.27 -13.51
CA ALA A 142 18.85 11.98 -14.13
C ALA A 142 17.57 11.26 -14.61
N GLN A 143 16.45 11.43 -13.90
CA GLN A 143 15.17 10.84 -14.30
C GLN A 143 14.52 11.55 -15.48
N SER A 144 14.74 12.85 -15.67
CA SER A 144 14.20 13.60 -16.81
C SER A 144 15.03 13.43 -18.08
N GLN A 145 16.35 13.31 -17.97
CA GLN A 145 17.25 13.16 -19.11
C GLN A 145 17.35 11.71 -19.63
N GLY A 146 16.93 10.72 -18.82
CA GLY A 146 16.98 9.31 -19.20
C GLY A 146 18.31 8.62 -18.86
N PRO A 147 18.51 7.36 -19.30
CA PRO A 147 19.71 6.59 -18.96
C PRO A 147 20.95 7.17 -19.64
N TYR A 148 22.01 7.38 -18.86
CA TYR A 148 23.31 7.86 -19.34
C TYR A 148 24.18 6.68 -19.77
N SER A 149 24.75 6.70 -20.98
CA SER A 149 25.63 5.63 -21.45
C SER A 149 27.07 5.88 -21.00
N LEU A 150 27.58 4.98 -20.15
CA LEU A 150 28.97 4.96 -19.70
C LEU A 150 29.64 3.70 -20.24
N GLU A 151 30.51 3.84 -21.25
CA GLU A 151 31.23 2.70 -21.86
C GLU A 151 30.30 1.57 -22.30
N GLY A 152 29.18 1.93 -22.96
CA GLY A 152 28.15 0.99 -23.40
C GLY A 152 27.23 0.46 -22.30
N HIS A 153 27.42 0.89 -21.04
CA HIS A 153 26.55 0.51 -19.93
C HIS A 153 25.57 1.63 -19.58
N GLU A 154 24.29 1.30 -19.48
CA GLU A 154 23.26 2.25 -19.07
C GLU A 154 23.29 2.50 -17.56
N VAL A 155 23.71 3.71 -17.21
CA VAL A 155 23.69 4.21 -15.83
C VAL A 155 22.30 4.73 -15.51
N ARG A 156 21.72 4.21 -14.43
CA ARG A 156 20.42 4.67 -13.89
C ARG A 156 20.57 5.16 -12.46
N VAL A 157 19.89 6.25 -12.15
CA VAL A 157 19.90 6.88 -10.83
C VAL A 157 18.51 6.79 -10.19
N ALA A 158 18.45 6.39 -8.93
CA ALA A 158 17.19 6.31 -8.19
C ALA A 158 17.38 6.67 -6.72
N ALA A 159 16.28 7.12 -6.10
CA ALA A 159 16.22 7.30 -4.65
C ALA A 159 16.24 5.94 -3.92
N ASP A 160 16.84 5.90 -2.73
CA ASP A 160 16.79 4.74 -1.84
C ASP A 160 15.51 4.75 -0.99
N TYR A 161 14.54 3.92 -1.37
CA TYR A 161 13.31 3.75 -0.58
C TYR A 161 13.26 2.39 0.10
N SER A 162 12.52 2.33 1.21
CA SER A 162 12.13 1.08 1.86
C SER A 162 11.46 0.12 0.87
N ARG A 163 11.47 -1.18 1.21
CA ARG A 163 10.86 -2.21 0.36
C ARG A 163 9.36 -1.96 0.14
N ILE A 164 8.68 -1.49 1.18
CA ILE A 164 7.23 -1.22 1.15
C ILE A 164 6.95 -0.04 0.21
N THR A 165 7.70 1.04 0.32
CA THR A 165 7.56 2.21 -0.56
C THR A 165 7.91 1.84 -2.00
N ASN A 166 8.99 1.10 -2.26
CA ASN A 166 9.30 0.59 -3.59
C ASN A 166 8.19 -0.29 -4.18
N LYS A 167 7.53 -1.12 -3.36
CA LYS A 167 6.36 -1.91 -3.80
C LYS A 167 5.19 -1.01 -4.21
N ARG A 168 4.90 0.05 -3.46
CA ARG A 168 3.88 1.05 -3.81
C ARG A 168 4.22 1.78 -5.10
N LEU A 169 5.48 2.20 -5.25
CA LEU A 169 5.99 2.83 -6.48
C LEU A 169 5.79 1.95 -7.71
N LYS A 170 6.18 0.67 -7.62
CA LYS A 170 5.97 -0.29 -8.70
C LYS A 170 4.49 -0.48 -9.04
N ALA A 171 3.63 -0.53 -8.02
CA ALA A 171 2.19 -0.61 -8.24
C ALA A 171 1.68 0.60 -9.03
N PHE A 172 2.12 1.83 -8.71
CA PHE A 172 1.75 3.02 -9.49
C PHE A 172 2.24 2.98 -10.94
N LEU A 173 3.46 2.50 -11.17
CA LEU A 173 4.00 2.37 -12.53
C LEU A 173 3.12 1.47 -13.42
N ALA A 174 2.47 0.45 -12.85
CA ALA A 174 1.57 -0.44 -13.58
C ALA A 174 0.31 0.28 -14.12
N PHE A 175 -0.14 1.36 -13.48
CA PHE A 175 -1.33 2.13 -13.89
C PHE A 175 -1.01 3.27 -14.87
N ARG A 176 0.25 3.66 -15.04
CA ARG A 176 0.66 4.75 -15.96
C ARG A 176 0.08 4.61 -17.37
N PRO A 177 0.10 3.42 -18.01
CA PRO A 177 -0.42 3.27 -19.37
C PRO A 177 -1.92 3.60 -19.48
N GLN A 178 -2.70 3.31 -18.43
CA GLN A 178 -4.13 3.58 -18.41
C GLN A 178 -4.40 5.09 -18.26
N LEU A 179 -3.65 5.77 -17.38
CA LEU A 179 -3.78 7.22 -17.19
C LEU A 179 -3.39 8.00 -18.45
N TRP A 180 -2.35 7.56 -19.17
CA TRP A 180 -1.99 8.14 -20.46
C TRP A 180 -3.07 7.95 -21.52
N LYS A 181 -3.71 6.76 -21.57
CA LYS A 181 -4.83 6.52 -22.50
C LYS A 181 -6.03 7.42 -22.25
N LEU A 182 -6.23 7.84 -21.00
CA LEU A 182 -7.33 8.72 -20.59
C LEU A 182 -6.94 10.22 -20.62
N ASP A 183 -5.75 10.55 -21.12
CA ASP A 183 -5.18 11.91 -21.12
C ASP A 183 -5.22 12.61 -19.74
N ILE A 184 -5.11 11.83 -18.67
CA ILE A 184 -5.07 12.33 -17.30
C ILE A 184 -3.63 12.73 -16.99
N LYS A 185 -3.38 13.99 -16.61
CA LYS A 185 -2.06 14.38 -16.08
C LYS A 185 -1.89 13.76 -14.71
N PHE A 186 -0.71 13.24 -14.45
CA PHE A 186 -0.39 12.66 -13.16
C PHE A 186 1.08 12.85 -12.84
N GLY A 187 1.39 12.67 -11.57
CA GLY A 187 2.76 12.59 -11.11
C GLY A 187 2.82 11.92 -9.76
N LEU A 188 4.02 11.87 -9.22
CA LEU A 188 4.29 11.16 -7.99
C LEU A 188 5.06 12.08 -7.05
N PHE A 189 4.41 12.46 -5.96
CA PHE A 189 5.08 13.03 -4.81
C PHE A 189 5.88 11.95 -4.09
N LYS A 190 7.12 12.30 -3.72
CA LYS A 190 7.94 11.45 -2.87
C LYS A 190 7.30 11.35 -1.46
N PRO A 191 7.43 10.21 -0.77
CA PRO A 191 8.08 9.00 -1.24
C PRO A 191 7.22 8.17 -2.21
N ALA A 192 5.89 8.11 -2.04
CA ALA A 192 5.00 7.33 -2.92
C ALA A 192 3.52 7.79 -2.86
N ARG A 193 3.26 9.07 -3.15
CA ARG A 193 1.90 9.64 -3.24
C ARG A 193 1.63 10.08 -4.67
N MET A 194 0.70 9.44 -5.36
CA MET A 194 0.34 9.84 -6.72
C MET A 194 -0.63 11.02 -6.68
N TRP A 195 -0.41 12.02 -7.54
CA TRP A 195 -1.38 13.05 -7.85
C TRP A 195 -1.87 12.86 -9.27
N ILE A 196 -3.14 13.18 -9.50
CA ILE A 196 -3.78 13.19 -10.81
C ILE A 196 -4.52 14.51 -10.98
N THR A 197 -4.71 14.93 -12.21
CA THR A 197 -5.64 16.01 -12.57
C THR A 197 -6.98 15.42 -12.94
N TYR A 198 -8.05 15.90 -12.32
CA TYR A 198 -9.41 15.56 -12.69
C TYR A 198 -10.21 16.87 -12.78
N ASN A 199 -10.89 17.11 -13.90
CA ASN A 199 -11.61 18.36 -14.18
C ASN A 199 -10.79 19.62 -13.87
N GLU A 200 -9.55 19.66 -14.37
CA GLU A 200 -8.61 20.78 -14.20
C GLU A 200 -8.18 21.10 -12.76
N LYS A 201 -8.57 20.27 -11.77
CA LYS A 201 -8.13 20.39 -10.37
C LYS A 201 -7.10 19.31 -10.03
N CYS A 202 -5.97 19.73 -9.45
CA CYS A 202 -4.95 18.83 -8.89
C CYS A 202 -5.37 18.38 -7.48
N SER A 203 -5.52 17.07 -7.25
CA SER A 203 -5.71 16.56 -5.88
C SER A 203 -4.34 16.38 -5.21
N SER A 204 -3.88 17.39 -4.47
CA SER A 204 -2.59 17.40 -3.76
C SER A 204 -2.64 16.84 -2.34
N ASP A 205 -3.82 16.80 -1.71
CA ASP A 205 -3.88 16.79 -0.24
C ASP A 205 -3.80 15.41 0.41
N GLY A 206 -3.66 14.33 -0.36
CA GLY A 206 -3.50 12.98 0.22
C GLY A 206 -4.75 12.47 0.94
N VAL A 207 -5.82 13.28 0.98
CA VAL A 207 -7.17 12.77 0.89
C VAL A 207 -7.22 12.10 -0.48
N ALA A 208 -7.33 10.77 -0.50
CA ALA A 208 -7.71 10.06 -1.70
C ALA A 208 -8.82 10.88 -2.37
N VAL A 209 -8.71 11.17 -3.67
CA VAL A 209 -9.91 11.51 -4.43
C VAL A 209 -10.85 10.36 -4.10
N ARG A 210 -11.82 10.61 -3.22
CA ARG A 210 -13.04 9.83 -3.24
C ARG A 210 -13.51 10.14 -4.63
N LEU A 211 -13.24 9.23 -5.58
CA LEU A 211 -14.10 9.08 -6.74
C LEU A 211 -15.47 9.25 -6.14
N GLN A 212 -16.15 10.35 -6.47
CA GLN A 212 -17.45 10.60 -5.90
C GLN A 212 -18.22 9.31 -6.19
N PRO A 213 -18.56 8.48 -5.18
CA PRO A 213 -18.92 7.08 -5.46
C PRO A 213 -20.20 6.99 -6.29
N CYS A 214 -20.89 8.12 -6.37
CA CYS A 214 -22.15 8.34 -7.04
C CYS A 214 -22.04 9.58 -7.95
N PRO A 215 -22.90 9.68 -8.98
CA PRO A 215 -23.08 10.89 -9.77
C PRO A 215 -23.35 12.14 -8.94
N LEU A 216 -23.21 13.32 -9.55
CA LEU A 216 -23.50 14.60 -8.90
C LEU A 216 -24.96 14.59 -8.39
N ASP A 217 -25.18 15.06 -7.17
CA ASP A 217 -26.48 15.10 -6.46
C ASP A 217 -27.08 13.74 -6.03
N TRP A 218 -26.27 12.68 -6.00
CA TRP A 218 -26.66 11.37 -5.46
C TRP A 218 -26.06 11.15 -4.06
N LEU A 219 -26.84 10.52 -3.18
CA LEU A 219 -26.44 10.20 -1.81
C LEU A 219 -25.74 8.84 -1.75
N TYR A 220 -24.56 8.80 -1.12
CA TYR A 220 -23.79 7.56 -0.91
C TYR A 220 -23.94 7.07 0.53
N ASN A 221 -24.48 5.86 0.72
CA ASN A 221 -24.69 5.29 2.06
C ASN A 221 -23.54 4.39 2.57
N GLY A 222 -22.42 4.35 1.83
CA GLY A 222 -21.27 3.48 2.13
C GLY A 222 -21.20 2.19 1.31
N ILE A 223 -22.27 1.82 0.60
CA ILE A 223 -22.33 0.64 -0.28
C ILE A 223 -23.05 0.95 -1.61
N LYS A 224 -24.18 1.67 -1.56
CA LYS A 224 -25.03 2.00 -2.70
C LYS A 224 -25.19 3.52 -2.86
N CYS A 225 -25.60 3.92 -4.06
CA CYS A 225 -25.93 5.29 -4.43
C CYS A 225 -27.44 5.45 -4.57
N TYR A 226 -27.99 6.56 -4.11
CA TYR A 226 -29.42 6.84 -4.13
C TYR A 226 -29.69 8.22 -4.68
N TYR A 227 -30.75 8.32 -5.46
CA TYR A 227 -31.27 9.56 -5.99
C TYR A 227 -32.70 9.73 -5.52
N PHE A 228 -32.97 10.86 -4.89
CA PHE A 228 -34.32 11.23 -4.44
C PHE A 228 -34.89 12.22 -5.45
N SER A 229 -35.76 11.72 -6.34
CA SER A 229 -36.49 12.59 -7.25
C SER A 229 -37.35 13.58 -6.47
N LYS A 230 -37.37 14.83 -6.92
CA LYS A 230 -38.31 15.87 -6.42
C LYS A 230 -39.65 15.82 -7.15
N GLU A 231 -39.70 15.11 -8.28
CA GLU A 231 -40.87 14.96 -9.13
C GLU A 231 -41.52 13.60 -8.85
N SER A 232 -42.85 13.60 -8.77
CA SER A 232 -43.65 12.40 -8.56
C SER A 232 -44.19 11.94 -9.91
N GLU A 233 -43.79 10.76 -10.34
CA GLU A 233 -44.20 10.14 -11.59
C GLU A 233 -44.81 8.76 -11.33
N ASP A 234 -45.48 8.19 -12.33
CA ASP A 234 -45.95 6.79 -12.24
C ASP A 234 -44.77 5.79 -12.25
N TRP A 235 -45.06 4.52 -11.98
CA TRP A 235 -44.04 3.47 -11.85
C TRP A 235 -43.25 3.28 -13.15
N ASP A 236 -43.91 3.31 -14.30
CA ASP A 236 -43.28 3.08 -15.62
C ASP A 236 -42.33 4.24 -15.96
N GLN A 237 -42.78 5.48 -15.77
CA GLN A 237 -41.95 6.68 -15.95
C GLN A 237 -40.78 6.73 -14.98
N SER A 238 -41.01 6.37 -13.71
CA SER A 238 -39.95 6.34 -12.69
C SER A 238 -38.89 5.27 -13.02
N GLN A 239 -39.31 4.10 -13.52
CA GLN A 239 -38.39 3.04 -13.94
C GLN A 239 -37.59 3.44 -15.20
N LEU A 240 -38.22 4.11 -16.17
CA LEU A 240 -37.55 4.66 -17.35
C LEU A 240 -36.51 5.72 -16.94
N PHE A 241 -36.86 6.62 -16.03
CA PHE A 241 -35.95 7.62 -15.49
C PHE A 241 -34.73 6.95 -14.83
N CYS A 242 -34.93 6.00 -13.90
CA CYS A 242 -33.82 5.27 -13.29
C CYS A 242 -32.93 4.56 -14.32
N SER A 243 -33.55 3.93 -15.33
CA SER A 243 -32.83 3.22 -16.39
C SER A 243 -31.97 4.16 -17.25
N SER A 244 -32.41 5.42 -17.46
CA SER A 244 -31.63 6.44 -18.17
C SER A 244 -30.31 6.81 -17.47
N TYR A 245 -30.24 6.63 -16.15
CA TYR A 245 -29.03 6.80 -15.33
C TYR A 245 -28.31 5.46 -15.05
N ASN A 246 -28.67 4.39 -15.77
CA ASN A 246 -28.15 3.03 -15.55
C ASN A 246 -28.36 2.53 -14.10
N ALA A 247 -29.48 2.91 -13.50
CA ALA A 247 -29.89 2.57 -12.14
C ALA A 247 -31.23 1.82 -12.13
N SER A 248 -31.62 1.32 -10.96
CA SER A 248 -32.92 0.70 -10.71
C SER A 248 -33.71 1.49 -9.67
N LEU A 249 -35.04 1.33 -9.65
CA LEU A 249 -35.86 1.83 -8.54
C LEU A 249 -35.33 1.32 -7.20
N ALA A 250 -35.33 2.19 -6.20
CA ALA A 250 -34.73 1.91 -4.90
C ALA A 250 -35.54 0.85 -4.15
N LEU A 251 -34.87 -0.25 -3.78
CA LEU A 251 -35.40 -1.27 -2.87
C LEU A 251 -34.59 -1.25 -1.57
N ILE A 252 -35.22 -0.77 -0.50
CA ILE A 252 -34.61 -0.73 0.84
C ILE A 252 -34.90 -2.06 1.52
N ASN A 253 -33.89 -2.91 1.66
CA ASN A 253 -34.05 -4.29 2.10
C ASN A 253 -33.66 -4.49 3.59
N SER A 254 -33.30 -3.43 4.31
CA SER A 254 -33.00 -3.52 5.74
C SER A 254 -33.18 -2.21 6.50
N GLN A 255 -33.48 -2.31 7.81
CA GLN A 255 -33.53 -1.15 8.71
C GLN A 255 -32.19 -0.40 8.78
N ARG A 256 -31.08 -1.14 8.66
CA ARG A 256 -29.73 -0.56 8.64
C ARG A 256 -29.48 0.28 7.38
N GLU A 257 -30.09 -0.08 6.25
CA GLU A 257 -30.04 0.68 4.99
C GLU A 257 -30.86 1.97 5.12
N LEU A 258 -32.05 1.90 5.72
CA LEU A 258 -32.93 3.07 5.93
C LEU A 258 -32.30 4.13 6.83
N VAL A 259 -31.63 3.74 7.92
CA VAL A 259 -31.01 4.69 8.88
C VAL A 259 -29.79 5.42 8.29
N ARG A 260 -29.27 4.95 7.15
CA ARG A 260 -28.08 5.50 6.48
C ARG A 260 -28.41 6.26 5.19
N LEU A 261 -29.70 6.40 4.88
CA LEU A 261 -30.25 7.21 3.79
C LEU A 261 -30.69 8.57 4.33
#